data_AF-A0A7L2SAX7-F1
#
_entry.id   AF-A0A7L2SAX7-F1
#
_cell.length_a   1.000
_cell.length_b   1.000
_cell.length_c   1.000
_cell.angle_alpha   90.00
_cell.angle_beta   90.00
_cell.angle_gamma   90.00
#
_symmetry.space_group_name_H-M   'P 1'
#
loop_
_entity.id
_entity.type
_entity.pdbx_description
1 polymer ?
#
loop_
_entity_poly.entity_id
_entity_poly.type
_entity_poly.pdbx_seq_one_letter_code
_entity_poly.pdbx_strand_id
1 'polypeptide(L)'
;SECRGDGQFLLNCSFTRISAIPEYISQTAVTADLSYNNIKTFVCSDGRNEQWMLKHLNLSNNLISELSLTTCTSLPILETLNLNDNAIHTLTLDMPTPALGSKKYSIVDRLLPALKVLSVERNNLNTVPRGLGLLQSLQTVHMSSNAIQQIDPKDFQNCSQLKDVDLRNNKITKIHPDAFRDLNKLQVVDLRENALTIPLPQILVSLNFFQLEVYLSKNAW
;
A
#
# COMPACT_ATOMS: atom_id res chain seq x y z
N SER A 1 26.61 -0.27 -12.59
CA SER A 1 26.92 0.42 -11.32
C SER A 1 26.70 -0.59 -10.21
N GLU A 2 27.59 -0.68 -9.23
CA GLU A 2 27.41 -1.58 -8.08
C GLU A 2 26.63 -0.88 -6.97
N CYS A 3 25.96 -1.66 -6.12
CA CYS A 3 25.28 -1.14 -4.93
C CYS A 3 26.31 -0.58 -3.94
N ARG A 4 25.95 0.50 -3.26
CA ARG A 4 26.79 1.15 -2.24
C ARG A 4 26.17 0.95 -0.86
N GLY A 5 26.95 0.42 0.08
CA GLY A 5 26.61 0.41 1.51
C GLY A 5 27.51 1.38 2.27
N ASP A 6 26.98 2.08 3.27
CA ASP A 6 27.74 3.05 4.07
C ASP A 6 28.17 2.55 5.46
N GLY A 7 27.96 1.27 5.74
CA GLY A 7 28.28 0.67 7.05
C GLY A 7 27.25 0.95 8.16
N GLN A 8 26.20 1.74 7.91
CA GLN A 8 25.08 2.01 8.83
C GLN A 8 23.78 1.30 8.42
N PHE A 9 23.88 0.13 7.77
CA PHE A 9 22.74 -0.69 7.33
C PHE A 9 21.86 -0.05 6.23
N LEU A 10 22.34 1.01 5.59
CA LEU A 10 21.75 1.56 4.37
C LEU A 10 22.41 0.94 3.15
N LEU A 11 21.60 0.38 2.25
CA LEU A 11 22.02 -0.16 0.97
C LEU A 11 21.36 0.65 -0.15
N ASN A 12 22.17 1.33 -0.95
CA ASN A 12 21.70 2.07 -2.11
C ASN A 12 22.11 1.33 -3.40
N CYS A 13 21.12 0.78 -4.08
CA CYS A 13 21.22 0.13 -5.38
C CYS A 13 20.46 0.93 -6.47
N SER A 14 20.17 2.21 -6.25
CA SER A 14 19.45 3.01 -7.25
C SER A 14 20.26 3.18 -8.54
N PHE A 15 19.59 3.23 -9.70
CA PHE A 15 20.22 3.40 -11.01
C PHE A 15 21.29 2.33 -11.36
N THR A 16 21.20 1.14 -10.77
CA THR A 16 22.14 0.04 -11.02
C THR A 16 21.72 -0.86 -12.19
N ARG A 17 20.50 -0.67 -12.71
CA ARG A 17 19.87 -1.43 -13.80
C ARG A 17 19.54 -2.88 -13.45
N ILE A 18 19.52 -3.21 -12.16
CA ILE A 18 19.12 -4.55 -11.69
C ILE A 18 17.68 -4.86 -12.09
N SER A 19 17.40 -6.13 -12.39
CA SER A 19 16.07 -6.61 -12.78
C SER A 19 15.37 -7.46 -11.71
N ALA A 20 16.06 -7.74 -10.60
CA ALA A 20 15.56 -8.49 -9.46
C ALA A 20 16.22 -7.98 -8.18
N ILE A 21 15.57 -8.20 -7.04
CA ILE A 21 16.12 -7.86 -5.73
C ILE A 21 17.27 -8.83 -5.39
N PRO A 22 18.48 -8.34 -5.06
CA PRO A 22 19.59 -9.20 -4.64
C PRO A 22 19.30 -9.97 -3.35
N GLU A 23 19.69 -11.25 -3.27
CA GLU A 23 19.41 -12.11 -2.12
C GLU A 23 20.03 -11.61 -0.80
N TYR A 24 21.22 -11.00 -0.84
CA TYR A 24 21.95 -10.58 0.36
C TYR A 24 21.30 -9.41 1.13
N ILE A 25 20.31 -8.74 0.52
CA ILE A 25 19.64 -7.57 1.13
C ILE A 25 18.88 -7.99 2.39
N SER A 26 18.31 -9.21 2.40
CA SER A 26 17.51 -9.74 3.50
C SER A 26 18.25 -9.69 4.85
N GLN A 27 19.56 -9.95 4.85
CA GLN A 27 20.36 -10.14 6.06
C GLN A 27 21.14 -8.91 6.52
N THR A 28 21.36 -7.93 5.63
CA THR A 28 22.40 -6.90 5.84
C THR A 28 21.86 -5.48 5.91
N ALA A 29 20.72 -5.22 5.30
CA ALA A 29 20.17 -3.88 5.17
C ALA A 29 18.96 -3.67 6.10
N VAL A 30 18.95 -2.53 6.79
CA VAL A 30 17.77 -1.99 7.48
C VAL A 30 16.99 -1.08 6.53
N THR A 31 17.71 -0.34 5.68
CA THR A 31 17.12 0.48 4.61
C THR A 31 17.69 0.06 3.28
N ALA A 32 16.82 -0.26 2.32
CA ALA A 32 17.21 -0.57 0.95
C ALA A 32 16.55 0.40 -0.03
N ASP A 33 17.38 1.11 -0.77
CA ASP A 33 16.95 1.90 -1.92
C ASP A 33 17.25 1.15 -3.22
N LEU A 34 16.21 0.61 -3.82
CA LEU A 34 16.22 -0.13 -5.08
C LEU A 34 15.52 0.66 -6.19
N SER A 35 15.37 1.97 -6.03
CA SER A 35 14.64 2.81 -6.99
C SER A 35 15.36 2.97 -8.33
N TYR A 36 14.62 3.37 -9.37
CA TYR A 36 15.19 3.64 -10.71
C TYR A 36 15.95 2.43 -11.28
N ASN A 37 15.32 1.27 -11.22
CA ASN A 37 15.85 0.00 -11.73
C ASN A 37 14.84 -0.66 -12.69
N ASN A 38 15.15 -1.87 -13.13
CA ASN A 38 14.34 -2.64 -14.08
C ASN A 38 13.58 -3.79 -13.39
N ILE A 39 13.29 -3.67 -12.09
CA ILE A 39 12.67 -4.74 -11.30
C ILE A 39 11.23 -4.92 -11.76
N LYS A 40 10.88 -6.15 -12.17
CA LYS A 40 9.53 -6.51 -12.63
C LYS A 40 8.72 -7.26 -11.59
N THR A 41 9.40 -7.96 -10.70
CA THR A 41 8.79 -8.81 -9.68
C THR A 41 9.44 -8.53 -8.34
N PHE A 42 8.62 -8.49 -7.30
CA PHE A 42 9.09 -8.47 -5.92
C PHE A 42 8.54 -9.71 -5.22
N VAL A 43 9.46 -10.57 -4.78
CA VAL A 43 9.14 -11.76 -4.01
C VAL A 43 9.80 -11.62 -2.65
N CYS A 44 8.97 -11.63 -1.62
CA CYS A 44 9.32 -11.44 -0.22
C CYS A 44 9.34 -12.77 0.56
N SER A 45 9.38 -13.91 -0.14
CA SER A 45 9.59 -15.24 0.43
C SER A 45 10.35 -16.09 -0.57
N ASP A 46 11.54 -16.53 -0.21
CA ASP A 46 12.40 -17.40 -1.01
C ASP A 46 12.32 -18.87 -0.55
N GLY A 47 11.39 -19.18 0.36
CA GLY A 47 11.23 -20.50 0.96
C GLY A 47 12.30 -20.88 1.99
N ARG A 48 13.25 -19.98 2.31
CA ARG A 48 14.36 -20.25 3.24
C ARG A 48 14.02 -19.94 4.71
N ASN A 49 12.80 -19.48 5.00
CA ASN A 49 12.35 -19.02 6.32
C ASN A 49 13.24 -17.92 6.94
N GLU A 50 13.93 -17.14 6.11
CA GLU A 50 14.76 -16.03 6.58
C GLU A 50 13.90 -14.81 6.89
N GLN A 51 14.10 -14.20 8.07
CA GLN A 51 13.47 -12.93 8.43
C GLN A 51 14.37 -11.77 7.99
N TRP A 52 13.82 -10.89 7.16
CA TRP A 52 14.52 -9.75 6.64
C TRP A 52 14.62 -8.67 7.72
N MET A 53 15.78 -8.02 7.79
CA MET A 53 16.03 -6.91 8.72
C MET A 53 15.54 -5.55 8.20
N LEU A 54 14.85 -5.53 7.06
CA LEU A 54 14.41 -4.32 6.39
C LEU A 54 13.26 -3.64 7.15
N LYS A 55 13.49 -2.38 7.53
CA LYS A 55 12.48 -1.43 8.01
C LYS A 55 11.97 -0.53 6.90
N HIS A 56 12.84 -0.17 5.96
CA HIS A 56 12.52 0.78 4.90
C HIS A 56 12.92 0.20 3.55
N LEU A 57 11.95 0.05 2.65
CA LEU A 57 12.16 -0.48 1.32
C LEU A 57 11.60 0.49 0.27
N ASN A 58 12.50 1.02 -0.56
CA ASN A 58 12.14 1.84 -1.71
C ASN A 58 12.30 1.06 -3.02
N LEU A 59 11.18 0.76 -3.65
CA LEU A 59 11.06 0.10 -4.95
C LEU A 59 10.47 1.03 -6.02
N SER A 60 10.46 2.35 -5.77
CA SER A 60 9.89 3.31 -6.71
C SER A 60 10.62 3.35 -8.05
N ASN A 61 9.97 3.82 -9.12
CA ASN A 61 10.60 3.94 -10.44
C ASN A 61 11.18 2.60 -10.94
N ASN A 62 10.34 1.56 -10.91
CA ASN A 62 10.65 0.23 -11.41
C ASN A 62 9.58 -0.20 -12.43
N LEU A 63 9.56 -1.49 -12.80
CA LEU A 63 8.68 -2.05 -13.83
C LEU A 63 7.69 -3.07 -13.25
N ILE A 64 7.32 -2.93 -11.98
CA ILE A 64 6.41 -3.86 -11.30
C ILE A 64 4.99 -3.62 -11.82
N SER A 65 4.34 -4.62 -12.39
CA SER A 65 2.95 -4.54 -12.88
C SER A 65 1.94 -5.29 -12.01
N GLU A 66 2.40 -6.34 -11.34
CA GLU A 66 1.60 -7.16 -10.43
C GLU A 66 2.40 -7.44 -9.17
N LEU A 67 1.74 -7.34 -8.02
CA LEU A 67 2.36 -7.62 -6.73
C LEU A 67 1.35 -8.30 -5.80
N SER A 68 1.77 -9.42 -5.22
CA SER A 68 1.03 -10.09 -4.16
C SER A 68 1.85 -10.05 -2.88
N LEU A 69 1.33 -9.41 -1.84
CA LEU A 69 1.99 -9.36 -0.53
C LEU A 69 1.48 -10.45 0.42
N THR A 70 0.51 -11.26 0.01
CA THR A 70 -0.12 -12.33 0.80
C THR A 70 0.87 -13.28 1.47
N THR A 71 2.03 -13.52 0.85
CA THR A 71 3.07 -14.43 1.33
C THR A 71 4.26 -13.71 1.98
N CYS A 72 4.18 -12.39 2.21
CA CYS A 72 5.27 -11.60 2.82
C CYS A 72 5.36 -11.80 4.33
N THR A 73 5.68 -13.02 4.74
CA THR A 73 5.96 -13.38 6.14
C THR A 73 7.41 -13.08 6.53
N SER A 74 8.33 -12.97 5.57
CA SER A 74 9.75 -12.66 5.82
C SER A 74 10.05 -11.20 6.12
N LEU A 75 9.07 -10.30 6.19
CA LEU A 75 9.27 -8.86 6.45
C LEU A 75 8.60 -8.42 7.76
N PRO A 76 9.00 -8.98 8.92
CA PRO A 76 8.27 -8.77 10.18
C PRO A 76 8.38 -7.34 10.72
N ILE A 77 9.43 -6.61 10.35
CA ILE A 77 9.73 -5.26 10.88
C ILE A 77 9.67 -4.16 9.82
N LEU A 78 9.15 -4.46 8.63
CA LEU A 78 9.02 -3.45 7.57
C LEU A 78 8.03 -2.36 7.99
N GLU A 79 8.50 -1.12 8.08
CA GLU A 79 7.71 0.04 8.49
C GLU A 79 7.24 0.87 7.31
N THR A 80 8.05 0.97 6.24
CA THR A 80 7.71 1.75 5.05
C THR A 80 7.99 0.98 3.77
N LEU A 81 7.01 0.94 2.88
CA LEU A 81 7.12 0.36 1.55
C LEU A 81 6.73 1.41 0.50
N ASN A 82 7.69 1.79 -0.34
CA ASN A 82 7.46 2.72 -1.44
C ASN A 82 7.49 1.97 -2.78
N LEU A 83 6.36 1.97 -3.49
CA LEU A 83 6.11 1.36 -4.79
C LEU A 83 5.68 2.41 -5.83
N ASN A 84 5.88 3.69 -5.54
CA ASN A 84 5.51 4.78 -6.44
C ASN A 84 6.13 4.62 -7.83
N ASP A 85 5.51 5.18 -8.86
CA ASP A 85 6.10 5.21 -10.21
C ASP A 85 6.46 3.79 -10.72
N ASN A 86 5.51 2.87 -10.61
CA ASN A 86 5.59 1.53 -11.21
C ASN A 86 4.43 1.39 -12.21
N ALA A 87 4.15 0.17 -12.67
CA ALA A 87 3.06 -0.14 -13.58
C ALA A 87 1.94 -0.95 -12.90
N ILE A 88 1.83 -0.89 -11.56
CA ILE A 88 1.00 -1.82 -10.78
C ILE A 88 -0.47 -1.62 -11.11
N HIS A 89 -1.09 -2.62 -11.72
CA HIS A 89 -2.54 -2.67 -11.91
C HIS A 89 -3.23 -3.63 -10.93
N THR A 90 -2.49 -4.61 -10.40
CA THR A 90 -2.98 -5.58 -9.42
C THR A 90 -2.06 -5.59 -8.20
N LEU A 91 -2.58 -5.15 -7.05
CA LEU A 91 -1.95 -5.28 -5.74
C LEU A 91 -2.86 -6.11 -4.83
N THR A 92 -2.43 -7.34 -4.52
CA THR A 92 -3.20 -8.30 -3.71
C THR A 92 -2.61 -8.39 -2.31
N LEU A 93 -3.40 -8.06 -1.30
CA LEU A 93 -3.01 -8.20 0.12
C LEU A 93 -3.81 -9.31 0.82
N ASP A 94 -4.96 -9.71 0.26
CA ASP A 94 -5.86 -10.69 0.84
C ASP A 94 -5.46 -12.12 0.53
N MET A 95 -5.49 -12.99 1.54
CA MET A 95 -5.26 -14.41 1.34
C MET A 95 -6.41 -15.01 0.52
N PRO A 96 -6.13 -15.92 -0.44
CA PRO A 96 -7.20 -16.63 -1.13
C PRO A 96 -8.09 -17.32 -0.10
N THR A 97 -9.40 -17.08 -0.19
CA THR A 97 -10.39 -17.71 0.68
C THR A 97 -10.16 -19.22 0.67
N PRO A 98 -9.87 -19.86 1.82
CA PRO A 98 -9.69 -21.31 1.87
C PRO A 98 -10.93 -21.98 1.28
N ALA A 99 -10.72 -22.92 0.36
CA ALA A 99 -11.78 -23.78 -0.13
C ALA A 99 -12.49 -24.43 1.07
N LEU A 100 -13.82 -24.54 0.98
CA LEU A 100 -14.71 -25.07 2.02
C LEU A 100 -14.09 -26.34 2.65
N GLY A 101 -13.59 -26.25 3.88
CA GLY A 101 -13.00 -27.40 4.60
C GLY A 101 -11.49 -27.34 4.87
N SER A 102 -10.76 -26.34 4.35
CA SER A 102 -9.38 -26.09 4.77
C SER A 102 -9.32 -25.18 6.00
N LYS A 103 -8.36 -25.43 6.90
CA LYS A 103 -8.19 -24.78 8.21
C LYS A 103 -8.56 -23.30 8.12
N LYS A 104 -9.47 -22.83 8.99
CA LYS A 104 -9.67 -21.40 9.26
C LYS A 104 -8.26 -20.81 9.43
N TYR A 105 -7.80 -20.02 8.46
CA TYR A 105 -6.75 -19.07 8.76
C TYR A 105 -7.32 -18.25 9.90
N SER A 106 -6.76 -18.45 11.09
CA SER A 106 -7.08 -17.61 12.22
C SER A 106 -6.92 -16.18 11.73
N ILE A 107 -7.81 -15.28 12.12
CA ILE A 107 -7.80 -13.82 11.86
C ILE A 107 -6.47 -13.14 12.33
N VAL A 108 -5.46 -13.93 12.69
CA VAL A 108 -4.33 -13.60 13.56
C VAL A 108 -3.00 -13.54 12.77
N ASP A 109 -2.95 -14.00 11.52
CA ASP A 109 -1.75 -13.81 10.70
C ASP A 109 -1.76 -12.38 10.14
N ARG A 110 -1.24 -11.45 10.96
CA ARG A 110 -1.08 -10.04 10.61
C ARG A 110 -0.08 -9.93 9.47
N LEU A 111 -0.56 -9.53 8.29
CA LEU A 111 0.31 -9.27 7.15
C LEU A 111 1.15 -8.03 7.45
N LEU A 112 2.48 -8.13 7.25
CA LEU A 112 3.43 -7.02 7.45
C LEU A 112 3.14 -6.25 8.75
N PRO A 113 3.29 -6.89 9.93
CA PRO A 113 2.70 -6.41 11.18
C PRO A 113 3.23 -5.06 11.66
N ALA A 114 4.38 -4.61 11.14
CA ALA A 114 4.99 -3.33 11.46
C ALA A 114 4.75 -2.23 10.42
N LEU A 115 4.08 -2.53 9.28
CA LEU A 115 3.98 -1.57 8.17
C LEU A 115 3.08 -0.39 8.56
N LYS A 116 3.65 0.81 8.50
CA LYS A 116 3.01 2.08 8.86
C LYS A 116 2.65 2.91 7.63
N VAL A 117 3.49 2.86 6.60
CA VAL A 117 3.33 3.66 5.37
C VAL A 117 3.44 2.78 4.14
N LEU A 118 2.41 2.82 3.31
CA LEU A 118 2.39 2.19 1.98
C LEU A 118 2.18 3.29 0.92
N SER A 119 3.15 3.44 0.02
CA SER A 119 3.06 4.38 -1.10
C SER A 119 2.95 3.61 -2.42
N VAL A 120 1.88 3.84 -3.17
CA VAL A 120 1.57 3.22 -4.47
C VAL A 120 1.06 4.29 -5.46
N GLU A 121 1.57 5.51 -5.35
CA GLU A 121 1.21 6.62 -6.21
C GLU A 121 1.72 6.41 -7.64
N ARG A 122 1.09 7.05 -8.62
CA ARG A 122 1.54 7.01 -10.04
C ARG A 122 1.71 5.57 -10.53
N ASN A 123 0.64 4.79 -10.38
CA ASN A 123 0.52 3.41 -10.83
C ASN A 123 -0.75 3.26 -11.68
N ASN A 124 -1.15 2.02 -12.00
CA ASN A 124 -2.31 1.70 -12.84
C ASN A 124 -3.47 1.07 -12.04
N LEU A 125 -3.59 1.38 -10.75
CA LEU A 125 -4.64 0.80 -9.90
C LEU A 125 -6.02 1.29 -10.34
N ASN A 126 -6.94 0.37 -10.60
CA ASN A 126 -8.33 0.69 -10.96
C ASN A 126 -9.30 0.61 -9.75
N THR A 127 -8.85 0.02 -8.65
CA THR A 127 -9.59 -0.15 -7.39
C THR A 127 -8.64 0.03 -6.22
N VAL A 128 -9.19 0.30 -5.03
CA VAL A 128 -8.41 0.19 -3.80
C VAL A 128 -7.93 -1.27 -3.62
N PRO A 129 -6.68 -1.52 -3.23
CA PRO A 129 -6.17 -2.87 -3.01
C PRO A 129 -6.99 -3.61 -1.94
N ARG A 130 -7.45 -4.83 -2.27
CA ARG A 130 -8.16 -5.66 -1.29
C ARG A 130 -7.20 -6.15 -0.22
N GLY A 131 -7.69 -6.17 1.02
CA GLY A 131 -6.93 -6.66 2.17
C GLY A 131 -6.05 -5.62 2.86
N LEU A 132 -6.22 -4.32 2.60
CA LEU A 132 -5.57 -3.25 3.39
C LEU A 132 -5.81 -3.43 4.90
N GLY A 133 -6.99 -3.91 5.27
CA GLY A 133 -7.34 -4.25 6.65
C GLY A 133 -6.49 -5.34 7.29
N LEU A 134 -5.65 -6.07 6.55
CA LEU A 134 -4.71 -7.04 7.12
C LEU A 134 -3.44 -6.35 7.65
N LEU A 135 -3.15 -5.14 7.19
CA LEU A 135 -2.03 -4.30 7.60
C LEU A 135 -2.38 -3.54 8.90
N GLN A 136 -2.43 -4.26 10.02
CA GLN A 136 -2.97 -3.77 11.29
C GLN A 136 -2.25 -2.56 11.91
N SER A 137 -1.04 -2.23 11.43
CA SER A 137 -0.25 -1.07 11.88
C SER A 137 -0.26 0.09 10.89
N LEU A 138 -0.98 -0.03 9.77
CA LEU A 138 -0.96 0.94 8.68
C LEU A 138 -1.61 2.24 9.14
N GLN A 139 -0.88 3.34 8.99
CA GLN A 139 -1.29 4.68 9.38
C GLN A 139 -1.48 5.60 8.18
N THR A 140 -0.73 5.37 7.11
CA THR A 140 -0.75 6.23 5.92
C THR A 140 -0.75 5.37 4.67
N VAL A 141 -1.64 5.71 3.74
CA VAL A 141 -1.69 5.10 2.41
C VAL A 141 -1.74 6.19 1.34
N HIS A 142 -0.77 6.17 0.43
CA HIS A 142 -0.72 7.09 -0.71
C HIS A 142 -1.07 6.34 -2.00
N MET A 143 -2.21 6.68 -2.59
CA MET A 143 -2.74 6.09 -3.83
C MET A 143 -3.01 7.15 -4.90
N SER A 144 -2.36 8.31 -4.79
CA SER A 144 -2.56 9.43 -5.70
C SER A 144 -2.16 9.08 -7.14
N SER A 145 -2.77 9.73 -8.12
CA SER A 145 -2.41 9.56 -9.54
C SER A 145 -2.54 8.11 -10.03
N ASN A 146 -3.67 7.48 -9.75
CA ASN A 146 -4.06 6.16 -10.24
C ASN A 146 -5.35 6.26 -11.09
N ALA A 147 -6.00 5.14 -11.36
CA ALA A 147 -7.26 5.07 -12.12
C ALA A 147 -8.44 4.57 -11.27
N ILE A 148 -8.41 4.77 -9.94
CA ILE A 148 -9.45 4.28 -9.03
C ILE A 148 -10.79 4.95 -9.34
N GLN A 149 -11.84 4.15 -9.55
CA GLN A 149 -13.13 4.65 -10.06
C GLN A 149 -14.21 4.80 -8.98
N GLN A 150 -14.13 4.02 -7.91
CA GLN A 150 -15.08 4.01 -6.82
C GLN A 150 -14.41 3.54 -5.52
N ILE A 151 -15.05 3.85 -4.40
CA ILE A 151 -14.66 3.34 -3.08
C ILE A 151 -15.83 2.53 -2.50
N ASP A 152 -15.58 1.25 -2.30
CA ASP A 152 -16.56 0.26 -1.87
C ASP A 152 -16.53 0.04 -0.34
N PRO A 153 -17.60 -0.50 0.27
CA PRO A 153 -17.72 -0.66 1.73
C PRO A 153 -16.68 -1.60 2.37
N LYS A 154 -15.92 -2.34 1.58
CA LYS A 154 -14.90 -3.29 2.06
C LYS A 154 -13.47 -2.81 1.84
N ASP A 155 -13.28 -1.72 1.09
CA ASP A 155 -11.94 -1.27 0.67
C ASP A 155 -11.06 -0.88 1.86
N PHE A 156 -11.66 -0.26 2.87
CA PHE A 156 -11.00 0.13 4.11
C PHE A 156 -11.49 -0.64 5.34
N GLN A 157 -12.14 -1.79 5.13
CA GLN A 157 -12.63 -2.62 6.24
C GLN A 157 -11.47 -2.98 7.18
N ASN A 158 -11.70 -2.88 8.50
CA ASN A 158 -10.73 -3.15 9.56
C ASN A 158 -9.45 -2.28 9.56
N CYS A 159 -9.37 -1.19 8.79
CA CYS A 159 -8.22 -0.28 8.76
C CYS A 159 -8.20 0.72 9.93
N SER A 160 -8.37 0.23 11.17
CA SER A 160 -8.61 1.06 12.36
C SER A 160 -7.47 1.99 12.78
N GLN A 161 -6.26 1.80 12.23
CA GLN A 161 -5.08 2.62 12.52
C GLN A 161 -4.80 3.71 11.48
N LEU A 162 -5.52 3.70 10.34
CA LEU A 162 -5.31 4.70 9.28
C LEU A 162 -5.67 6.09 9.80
N LYS A 163 -4.77 7.03 9.53
CA LYS A 163 -4.87 8.45 9.84
C LYS A 163 -4.91 9.30 8.58
N ASP A 164 -4.22 8.87 7.53
CA ASP A 164 -4.05 9.65 6.30
C ASP A 164 -4.27 8.77 5.07
N VAL A 165 -5.17 9.22 4.20
CA VAL A 165 -5.55 8.56 2.95
C VAL A 165 -5.46 9.58 1.81
N ASP A 166 -4.46 9.42 0.95
CA ASP A 166 -4.32 10.24 -0.27
C ASP A 166 -4.87 9.48 -1.48
N LEU A 167 -6.00 9.96 -2.02
CA LEU A 167 -6.68 9.47 -3.22
C LEU A 167 -6.75 10.55 -4.31
N ARG A 168 -5.92 11.60 -4.21
CA ARG A 168 -5.90 12.71 -5.16
C ARG A 168 -5.61 12.22 -6.59
N ASN A 169 -6.16 12.92 -7.59
CA ASN A 169 -5.87 12.65 -9.00
C ASN A 169 -6.22 11.19 -9.38
N ASN A 170 -7.45 10.78 -9.09
CA ASN A 170 -8.01 9.49 -9.47
C ASN A 170 -9.25 9.71 -10.35
N LYS A 171 -10.01 8.65 -10.62
CA LYS A 171 -11.25 8.69 -11.42
C LYS A 171 -12.49 8.44 -10.56
N ILE A 172 -12.42 8.78 -9.26
CA ILE A 172 -13.47 8.41 -8.31
C ILE A 172 -14.74 9.18 -8.64
N THR A 173 -15.81 8.46 -8.95
CA THR A 173 -17.14 9.02 -9.21
C THR A 173 -18.10 8.77 -8.05
N LYS A 174 -17.87 7.69 -7.29
CA LYS A 174 -18.76 7.24 -6.21
C LYS A 174 -17.97 6.79 -4.99
N ILE A 175 -18.53 7.09 -3.82
CA ILE A 175 -18.07 6.62 -2.52
C ILE A 175 -19.28 6.00 -1.81
N HIS A 176 -19.16 4.74 -1.41
CA HIS A 176 -20.22 4.09 -0.65
C HIS A 176 -20.37 4.73 0.75
N PRO A 177 -21.59 4.87 1.30
CA PRO A 177 -21.81 5.48 2.63
C PRO A 177 -20.99 4.85 3.75
N ASP A 178 -20.81 3.53 3.69
CA ASP A 178 -20.04 2.76 4.69
C ASP A 178 -18.54 2.60 4.34
N ALA A 179 -18.04 3.22 3.26
CA ALA A 179 -16.66 3.02 2.77
C ALA A 179 -15.59 3.28 3.84
N PHE A 180 -15.83 4.25 4.71
CA PHE A 180 -14.85 4.70 5.71
C PHE A 180 -15.22 4.35 7.14
N ARG A 181 -16.31 3.61 7.37
CA ARG A 181 -16.90 3.42 8.73
C ARG A 181 -15.94 2.87 9.79
N ASP A 182 -14.93 2.10 9.39
CA ASP A 182 -13.97 1.45 10.31
C ASP A 182 -12.71 2.31 10.56
N LEU A 183 -12.59 3.48 9.90
CA LEU A 183 -11.43 4.38 9.98
C LEU A 183 -11.46 5.28 11.22
N ASN A 184 -11.54 4.67 12.40
CA ASN A 184 -11.75 5.37 13.68
C ASN A 184 -10.66 6.40 14.07
N LYS A 185 -9.51 6.39 13.41
CA LYS A 185 -8.39 7.32 13.65
C LYS A 185 -8.10 8.26 12.49
N LEU A 186 -8.99 8.32 11.50
CA LEU A 186 -8.81 9.12 10.30
C LEU A 186 -8.73 10.61 10.66
N GLN A 187 -7.70 11.26 10.14
CA GLN A 187 -7.42 12.68 10.35
C GLN A 187 -7.43 13.44 9.03
N VAL A 188 -6.98 12.81 7.94
CA VAL A 188 -6.89 13.43 6.62
C VAL A 188 -7.42 12.48 5.55
N VAL A 189 -8.27 13.01 4.68
CA VAL A 189 -8.66 12.37 3.41
C VAL A 189 -8.51 13.38 2.29
N ASP A 190 -7.65 13.06 1.32
CA ASP A 190 -7.50 13.86 0.10
C ASP A 190 -8.21 13.20 -1.09
N LEU A 191 -9.27 13.85 -1.56
CA LEU A 191 -10.09 13.45 -2.70
C LEU A 191 -10.04 14.50 -3.82
N ARG A 192 -9.07 15.42 -3.81
CA ARG A 192 -8.91 16.44 -4.85
C ARG A 192 -8.68 15.81 -6.21
N GLU A 193 -9.05 16.52 -7.27
CA GLU A 193 -8.76 16.08 -8.66
C GLU A 193 -9.38 14.71 -8.96
N ASN A 194 -10.67 14.54 -8.61
CA ASN A 194 -11.47 13.35 -8.92
C ASN A 194 -12.69 13.73 -9.75
N ALA A 195 -13.60 12.79 -9.97
CA ALA A 195 -14.81 12.96 -10.77
C ALA A 195 -16.08 12.79 -9.91
N LEU A 196 -16.03 13.17 -8.62
CA LEU A 196 -17.16 13.02 -7.71
C LEU A 196 -18.33 13.88 -8.18
N THR A 197 -19.51 13.26 -8.30
CA THR A 197 -20.78 13.92 -8.64
C THR A 197 -21.80 13.87 -7.49
N ILE A 198 -21.39 13.31 -6.35
CA ILE A 198 -22.24 13.14 -5.17
C ILE A 198 -22.32 14.47 -4.39
N PRO A 199 -23.49 14.89 -3.89
CA PRO A 199 -23.62 16.07 -3.05
C PRO A 199 -22.76 15.99 -1.77
N LEU A 200 -22.14 17.11 -1.39
CA LEU A 200 -21.30 17.22 -0.19
C LEU A 200 -21.94 16.64 1.09
N PRO A 201 -23.23 16.88 1.41
CA PRO A 201 -23.83 16.33 2.63
C PRO A 201 -23.75 14.80 2.71
N GLN A 202 -23.87 14.11 1.58
CA GLN A 202 -23.80 12.65 1.54
C GLN A 202 -22.36 12.13 1.73
N ILE A 203 -21.36 12.89 1.25
CA ILE A 203 -19.94 12.60 1.49
C ILE A 203 -19.60 12.81 2.96
N LEU A 204 -20.16 13.84 3.61
CA LEU A 204 -19.91 14.11 5.02
C LEU A 204 -20.51 13.07 5.96
N VAL A 205 -21.63 12.42 5.57
CA VAL A 205 -22.21 11.31 6.35
C VAL A 205 -21.25 10.12 6.41
N SER A 206 -20.55 9.80 5.31
CA SER A 206 -19.56 8.70 5.30
C SER A 206 -18.24 9.05 6.00
N LEU A 207 -18.00 10.34 6.24
CA LEU A 207 -16.78 10.90 6.79
C LEU A 207 -16.98 11.55 8.17
N ASN A 208 -17.99 11.11 8.92
CA ASN A 208 -18.40 11.71 10.20
C ASN A 208 -17.42 11.39 11.36
N PHE A 209 -16.18 11.88 11.24
CA PHE A 209 -15.11 11.74 12.22
C PHE A 209 -14.77 13.09 12.85
N PHE A 210 -14.44 13.08 14.15
CA PHE A 210 -14.06 14.28 14.87
C PHE A 210 -12.69 14.78 14.37
N GLN A 211 -12.58 16.08 14.03
CA GLN A 211 -11.35 16.73 13.53
C GLN A 211 -10.83 16.20 12.17
N LEU A 212 -11.69 15.65 11.33
CA LEU A 212 -11.30 15.22 9.98
C LEU A 212 -11.09 16.40 9.04
N GLU A 213 -9.91 16.46 8.41
CA GLU A 213 -9.62 17.32 7.27
C GLU A 213 -9.98 16.59 5.98
N VAL A 214 -10.86 17.20 5.17
CA VAL A 214 -11.31 16.65 3.89
C VAL A 214 -10.99 17.62 2.76
N TYR A 215 -10.17 17.20 1.81
CA TYR A 215 -9.82 18.01 0.64
C TYR A 215 -10.62 17.54 -0.60
N LEU A 216 -11.50 18.41 -1.13
CA LEU A 216 -12.46 18.06 -2.20
C LEU A 216 -12.39 18.95 -3.46
N SER A 217 -11.43 19.89 -3.53
CA SER A 217 -11.30 20.81 -4.67
C SER A 217 -11.07 20.09 -6.00
N LYS A 218 -11.53 20.67 -7.11
CA LYS A 218 -11.38 20.12 -8.47
C LYS A 218 -12.06 18.74 -8.61
N ASN A 219 -13.35 18.68 -8.30
CA ASN A 219 -14.23 17.54 -8.58
C ASN A 219 -15.33 17.97 -9.56
N ALA A 220 -16.13 17.02 -10.04
CA ALA A 220 -17.16 17.25 -11.05
C ALA A 220 -18.55 17.60 -10.48
N TRP A 221 -18.63 17.96 -9.19
CA TRP A 221 -19.86 18.23 -8.45
C TRP A 221 -20.64 19.44 -8.96
#